data_AF-A0A2M7CQC4-F1
#
_entry.id   AF-A0A2M7CQC4-F1
#
_cell.length_a   1.000
_cell.length_b   1.000
_cell.length_c   1.000
_cell.angle_alpha   90.00
_cell.angle_beta   90.00
_cell.angle_gamma   90.00
#
_symmetry.space_group_name_H-M   'P 1'
#
loop_
_entity.id
_entity.type
_entity.pdbx_description
1 polymer ?
#
loop_
_entity_poly.entity_id
_entity_poly.type
_entity_poly.pdbx_seq_one_letter_code
_entity_poly.pdbx_strand_id
1 'polypeptide(L)'
;EIKELLKSKIHEERLTGLIILVNQYKKSLKDEVLREQTFRFYVKNIFTVNNWDLVDLSCRDIIGEHLITHQRKILYQFAKSQDMWKRRIAIVSTWAFIRKNDFNDTLRLAETLFNDKRDLIHKAVGWMLREVGKKDERVLRQFLDKNASKMPRVMLRYSIERLPENKRRKYLQICK
;
A
#
# COMPACT_ATOMS: atom_id res chain seq x y z
N GLU A 1 14.95 -11.30 20.41
CA GLU A 1 13.59 -10.77 20.65
C GLU A 1 12.78 -10.50 19.36
N ILE A 2 12.73 -9.29 18.77
CA ILE A 2 11.81 -9.02 17.62
C ILE A 2 12.05 -9.97 16.44
N LYS A 3 13.32 -10.25 16.11
CA LYS A 3 13.66 -11.18 15.01
C LYS A 3 13.13 -12.60 15.24
N GLU A 4 13.03 -13.04 16.49
CA GLU A 4 12.49 -14.37 16.83
C GLU A 4 10.96 -14.36 16.68
N LEU A 5 10.29 -13.32 17.18
CA LEU A 5 8.85 -13.13 17.00
C LEU A 5 8.47 -13.14 15.52
N LEU A 6 9.22 -12.43 14.66
CA LEU A 6 8.98 -12.41 13.21
C LEU A 6 9.18 -13.77 12.53
N LYS A 7 10.00 -14.65 13.10
CA LYS A 7 10.26 -16.00 12.56
C LYS A 7 9.32 -17.07 13.12
N SER A 8 8.46 -16.70 14.07
CA SER A 8 7.53 -17.65 14.68
C SER A 8 6.57 -18.24 13.64
N LYS A 9 6.18 -19.50 13.88
CA LYS A 9 5.10 -20.15 13.14
C LYS A 9 3.72 -19.63 13.58
N ILE A 10 3.63 -19.04 14.76
CA ILE A 10 2.39 -18.47 15.31
C ILE A 10 2.17 -17.09 14.70
N HIS A 11 0.96 -16.84 14.21
CA HIS A 11 0.62 -15.60 13.51
C HIS A 11 0.65 -14.40 14.45
N GLU A 12 0.11 -14.57 15.65
CA GLU A 12 -0.03 -13.56 16.70
C GLU A 12 1.34 -13.11 17.23
N GLU A 13 2.33 -14.00 17.29
CA GLU A 13 3.69 -13.65 17.67
C GLU A 13 4.35 -12.76 16.61
N ARG A 14 4.18 -13.09 15.33
CA ARG A 14 4.66 -12.24 14.22
C ARG A 14 3.97 -10.89 14.21
N LEU A 15 2.66 -10.87 14.39
CA LEU A 15 1.87 -9.65 14.52
C LEU A 15 2.41 -8.77 15.66
N THR A 16 2.64 -9.37 16.84
CA THR A 16 3.20 -8.69 18.02
C THR A 16 4.58 -8.11 17.70
N GLY A 17 5.45 -8.88 17.06
CA GLY A 17 6.77 -8.40 16.63
C GLY A 17 6.69 -7.19 15.70
N LEU A 18 5.73 -7.17 14.76
CA LEU A 18 5.50 -6.03 13.88
C LEU A 18 4.90 -4.82 14.61
N ILE A 19 3.99 -5.01 15.56
CA ILE A 19 3.45 -3.93 16.39
C ILE A 19 4.57 -3.25 17.17
N ILE A 20 5.45 -4.03 17.81
CA ILE A 20 6.61 -3.50 18.53
C ILE A 20 7.52 -2.72 17.58
N LEU A 21 7.83 -3.28 16.41
CA LEU A 21 8.70 -2.64 15.42
C LEU A 21 8.12 -1.32 14.89
N VAL A 22 6.81 -1.27 14.61
CA VAL A 22 6.11 -0.05 14.20
C VAL A 22 6.16 1.00 15.31
N ASN A 23 5.95 0.60 16.57
CA ASN A 23 6.02 1.52 17.71
C ASN A 23 7.45 2.05 17.92
N GLN A 24 8.47 1.23 17.72
CA GLN A 24 9.87 1.68 17.74
C GLN A 24 10.14 2.69 16.62
N TYR A 25 9.68 2.41 15.39
CA TYR A 25 9.81 3.34 14.27
C TYR A 25 9.15 4.70 14.54
N LYS A 26 7.95 4.70 15.12
CA LYS A 26 7.23 5.95 15.47
C LYS A 26 7.93 6.74 16.56
N LYS A 27 8.60 6.07 17.51
CA LYS A 27 9.39 6.74 18.56
C LYS A 27 10.71 7.29 18.02
N SER A 28 11.25 6.74 16.94
CA SER A 28 12.51 7.18 16.32
C SER A 28 12.34 8.28 15.26
N LEU A 29 11.18 8.93 15.15
CA LEU A 29 10.95 9.96 14.11
C LEU A 29 11.95 11.13 14.15
N LYS A 30 12.53 11.43 15.33
CA LYS A 30 13.56 12.46 15.51
C LYS A 30 15.00 11.93 15.43
N ASP A 31 15.19 10.62 15.34
CA ASP A 31 16.48 9.95 15.25
C ASP A 31 16.59 9.24 13.90
N GLU A 32 17.23 9.91 12.96
CA GLU A 32 17.37 9.42 11.59
C GLU A 32 18.15 8.11 11.52
N VAL A 33 19.17 7.93 12.35
CA VAL A 33 20.00 6.71 12.38
C VAL A 33 19.14 5.53 12.83
N LEU A 34 18.38 5.67 13.91
CA LEU A 34 17.51 4.61 14.42
C LEU A 34 16.34 4.32 13.47
N ARG A 35 15.81 5.34 12.81
CA ARG A 35 14.76 5.21 11.79
C ARG A 35 15.25 4.40 10.59
N GLU A 36 16.44 4.72 10.08
CA GLU A 36 17.09 3.99 8.98
C GLU A 36 17.39 2.53 9.37
N GLN A 37 17.90 2.31 10.58
CA GLN A 37 18.16 0.94 11.08
C GLN A 37 16.88 0.11 11.15
N THR A 38 15.78 0.71 11.64
CA THR A 38 14.48 0.05 11.75
C THR A 38 13.89 -0.26 10.36
N PHE A 39 13.99 0.68 9.41
CA PHE A 39 13.61 0.47 8.01
C PHE A 39 14.40 -0.68 7.38
N ARG A 40 15.74 -0.67 7.50
CA ARG A 40 16.59 -1.75 6.99
C ARG A 40 16.29 -3.09 7.63
N PHE A 41 16.03 -3.11 8.93
CA PHE A 41 15.64 -4.32 9.64
C PHE A 41 14.31 -4.89 9.08
N TYR A 42 13.32 -4.03 8.86
CA TYR A 42 12.05 -4.43 8.26
C TYR A 42 12.26 -5.01 6.85
N VAL A 43 12.97 -4.29 5.97
CA VAL A 43 13.23 -4.74 4.59
C VAL A 43 14.00 -6.07 4.56
N LYS A 44 14.98 -6.25 5.45
CA LYS A 44 15.76 -7.50 5.56
C LYS A 44 14.89 -8.70 5.97
N ASN A 45 13.84 -8.49 6.76
CA ASN A 45 12.95 -9.54 7.23
C ASN A 45 11.59 -9.55 6.50
N ILE A 46 11.47 -8.86 5.36
CA ILE A 46 10.17 -8.66 4.66
C ILE A 46 9.45 -9.97 4.30
N PHE A 47 10.18 -11.07 4.14
CA PHE A 47 9.61 -12.40 3.84
C PHE A 47 8.74 -12.96 4.99
N THR A 48 8.89 -12.46 6.21
CA THR A 48 8.04 -12.85 7.34
C THR A 48 6.69 -12.14 7.34
N VAL A 49 6.55 -11.07 6.55
CA VAL A 49 5.35 -10.23 6.41
C VAL A 49 4.50 -10.76 5.25
N ASN A 50 3.98 -11.99 5.42
CA ASN A 50 3.37 -12.78 4.35
C ASN A 50 1.85 -12.99 4.53
N ASN A 51 1.18 -12.01 5.13
CA ASN A 51 -0.27 -11.97 5.27
C ASN A 51 -0.76 -10.52 5.15
N TRP A 52 -2.01 -10.32 4.74
CA TRP A 52 -2.56 -9.01 4.42
C TRP A 52 -2.59 -8.08 5.64
N ASP A 53 -2.89 -8.62 6.81
CA ASP A 53 -2.96 -7.88 8.07
C ASP A 53 -1.56 -7.47 8.56
N LEU A 54 -0.57 -8.37 8.45
CA LEU A 54 0.84 -8.07 8.75
C LEU A 54 1.38 -6.96 7.84
N VAL A 55 1.06 -7.03 6.54
CA VAL A 55 1.45 -6.00 5.56
C VAL A 55 0.79 -4.67 5.91
N ASP A 56 -0.54 -4.64 6.01
CA ASP A 56 -1.32 -3.40 6.15
C ASP A 56 -1.07 -2.69 7.48
N LEU A 57 -0.77 -3.46 8.54
CA LEU A 57 -0.36 -2.93 9.83
C LEU A 57 0.97 -2.18 9.76
N SER A 58 1.95 -2.72 9.02
CA SER A 58 3.35 -2.34 9.19
C SER A 58 3.91 -1.45 8.08
N CYS A 59 3.57 -1.72 6.82
CA CYS A 59 4.25 -1.09 5.69
C CYS A 59 3.89 0.40 5.49
N ARG A 60 2.73 0.85 5.98
CA ARG A 60 2.31 2.26 5.93
C ARG A 60 3.19 3.13 6.80
N ASP A 61 3.44 2.67 8.02
CA ASP A 61 4.17 3.41 9.02
C ASP A 61 5.69 3.28 8.83
N ILE A 62 6.20 2.10 8.48
CA ILE A 62 7.64 1.89 8.33
C ILE A 62 8.08 2.34 6.93
N ILE A 63 7.69 1.61 5.88
CA ILE A 63 8.15 1.91 4.51
C ILE A 63 7.55 3.24 4.03
N GLY A 64 6.24 3.44 4.21
CA GLY A 64 5.56 4.64 3.72
C GLY A 64 6.14 5.92 4.29
N GLU A 65 6.19 6.06 5.61
CA GLU A 65 6.74 7.27 6.24
C GLU A 65 8.24 7.44 5.97
N HIS A 66 9.02 6.35 5.92
CA HIS A 66 10.44 6.43 5.59
C HIS A 66 10.68 7.05 4.22
N LEU A 67 9.88 6.62 3.23
CA LEU A 67 10.02 7.04 1.84
C LEU A 67 9.44 8.42 1.52
N ILE A 68 8.89 9.15 2.50
CA ILE A 68 8.45 10.53 2.29
C ILE A 68 9.65 11.41 1.92
N THR A 69 10.79 11.22 2.60
CA THR A 69 12.01 12.01 2.43
C THR A 69 13.14 11.24 1.75
N HIS A 70 12.87 10.04 1.22
CA HIS A 70 13.87 9.15 0.61
C HIS A 70 13.46 8.68 -0.78
N GLN A 71 14.41 8.08 -1.51
CA GLN A 71 14.17 7.56 -2.85
C GLN A 71 13.17 6.40 -2.85
N ARG A 72 12.12 6.51 -3.68
CA ARG A 72 10.98 5.58 -3.70
C ARG A 72 11.16 4.37 -4.62
N LYS A 73 12.37 4.15 -5.15
CA LYS A 73 12.69 3.10 -6.15
C LYS A 73 12.29 1.70 -5.68
N ILE A 74 12.39 1.42 -4.39
CA ILE A 74 12.04 0.13 -3.79
C ILE A 74 10.56 -0.25 -4.03
N LEU A 75 9.63 0.71 -4.06
CA LEU A 75 8.22 0.44 -4.30
C LEU A 75 8.01 -0.13 -5.71
N TYR A 76 8.69 0.43 -6.70
CA TYR A 76 8.61 -0.03 -8.08
C TYR A 76 9.29 -1.38 -8.29
N GLN A 77 10.35 -1.69 -7.55
CA GLN A 77 10.95 -3.02 -7.52
C GLN A 77 9.97 -4.04 -6.92
N PHE A 78 9.33 -3.67 -5.81
CA PHE A 78 8.35 -4.52 -5.13
C PHE A 78 7.11 -4.77 -5.99
N ALA A 79 6.61 -3.78 -6.71
CA ALA A 79 5.48 -3.91 -7.62
C ALA A 79 5.73 -4.91 -8.77
N LYS A 80 6.99 -5.15 -9.15
CA LYS A 80 7.40 -6.11 -10.18
C LYS A 80 7.79 -7.49 -9.63
N SER A 81 7.78 -7.67 -8.31
CA SER A 81 8.16 -8.92 -7.66
C SER A 81 7.14 -10.04 -7.95
N GLN A 82 7.59 -11.30 -8.01
CA GLN A 82 6.71 -12.47 -8.03
C GLN A 82 5.96 -12.68 -6.70
N ASP A 83 6.54 -12.21 -5.59
CA ASP A 83 5.92 -12.20 -4.28
C ASP A 83 4.77 -11.16 -4.22
N MET A 84 3.55 -11.66 -4.03
CA MET A 84 2.36 -10.81 -3.93
C MET A 84 2.39 -9.87 -2.72
N TRP A 85 3.04 -10.24 -1.62
CA TRP A 85 3.09 -9.41 -0.43
C TRP A 85 3.98 -8.20 -0.65
N LYS A 86 5.09 -8.34 -1.39
CA LYS A 86 5.87 -7.19 -1.86
C LYS A 86 5.03 -6.27 -2.74
N ARG A 87 4.25 -6.80 -3.69
CA ARG A 87 3.36 -5.97 -4.52
C ARG A 87 2.30 -5.24 -3.69
N ARG A 88 1.75 -5.89 -2.66
CA ARG A 88 0.81 -5.26 -1.72
C ARG A 88 1.51 -4.15 -0.91
N ILE A 89 2.70 -4.42 -0.38
CA ILE A 89 3.53 -3.44 0.33
C ILE A 89 3.76 -2.22 -0.56
N ALA A 90 4.14 -2.41 -1.82
CA ALA A 90 4.41 -1.32 -2.76
C ALA A 90 3.26 -0.31 -2.83
N ILE A 91 2.03 -0.80 -3.02
CA ILE A 91 0.87 0.08 -3.17
C ILE A 91 0.38 0.61 -1.81
N VAL A 92 0.31 -0.23 -0.77
CA VAL A 92 -0.24 0.17 0.54
C VAL A 92 0.67 1.17 1.26
N SER A 93 2.00 1.08 1.10
CA SER A 93 2.93 2.07 1.64
C SER A 93 2.67 3.50 1.12
N THR A 94 2.08 3.66 -0.07
CA THR A 94 1.77 5.00 -0.61
C THR A 94 0.70 5.74 0.18
N TRP A 95 -0.01 5.07 1.10
CA TRP A 95 -0.94 5.72 2.02
C TRP A 95 -0.30 6.90 2.78
N ALA A 96 0.98 6.78 3.15
CA ALA A 96 1.73 7.86 3.77
C ALA A 96 1.83 9.12 2.88
N PHE A 97 2.03 8.94 1.57
CA PHE A 97 2.12 10.03 0.59
C PHE A 97 0.76 10.67 0.33
N ILE A 98 -0.30 9.85 0.22
CA ILE A 98 -1.68 10.32 0.07
C ILE A 98 -2.05 11.26 1.22
N ARG A 99 -1.63 10.95 2.46
CA ARG A 99 -1.87 11.84 3.62
C ARG A 99 -1.21 13.21 3.48
N LYS A 100 -0.14 13.31 2.70
CA LYS A 100 0.61 14.55 2.39
C LYS A 100 0.20 15.19 1.06
N ASN A 101 -0.92 14.76 0.46
CA ASN A 101 -1.41 15.20 -0.84
C ASN A 101 -0.46 14.89 -2.01
N ASP A 102 0.41 13.90 -1.85
CA ASP A 102 1.27 13.39 -2.92
C ASP A 102 0.69 12.08 -3.44
N PHE A 103 0.11 12.14 -4.64
CA PHE A 103 -0.64 11.03 -5.24
C PHE A 103 0.13 10.31 -6.35
N ASN A 104 1.27 10.85 -6.79
CA ASN A 104 1.91 10.45 -8.04
C ASN A 104 2.33 8.97 -8.05
N ASP A 105 2.97 8.50 -6.99
CA ASP A 105 3.38 7.10 -6.89
C ASP A 105 2.19 6.15 -6.77
N THR A 106 1.13 6.55 -6.03
CA THR A 106 -0.10 5.74 -5.92
C THR A 106 -0.70 5.49 -7.30
N LEU A 107 -0.87 6.54 -8.12
CA LEU A 107 -1.47 6.43 -9.44
C LEU A 107 -0.60 5.60 -10.40
N ARG A 108 0.73 5.80 -10.40
CA ARG A 108 1.66 5.02 -11.23
C ARG A 108 1.72 3.55 -10.85
N LEU A 109 1.73 3.26 -9.55
CA LEU A 109 1.72 1.88 -9.05
C LEU A 109 0.37 1.21 -9.33
N ALA A 110 -0.74 1.95 -9.26
CA ALA A 110 -2.05 1.44 -9.65
C ALA A 110 -2.07 0.97 -11.11
N GLU A 111 -1.57 1.78 -12.06
CA GLU A 111 -1.45 1.39 -13.48
C GLU A 111 -0.56 0.15 -13.66
N THR A 112 0.55 0.08 -12.92
CA THR A 112 1.47 -1.07 -12.97
C THR A 112 0.79 -2.37 -12.52
N LEU A 113 -0.16 -2.30 -11.59
CA LEU A 113 -0.80 -3.45 -10.95
C LEU A 113 -2.18 -3.79 -11.52
N PHE A 114 -2.59 -3.19 -12.65
CA PHE A 114 -3.87 -3.52 -13.30
C PHE A 114 -4.01 -4.99 -13.70
N ASN A 115 -2.92 -5.59 -14.15
CA ASN A 115 -2.92 -6.97 -14.65
C ASN A 115 -2.48 -8.00 -13.59
N ASP A 116 -2.53 -7.64 -12.31
CA ASP A 116 -2.28 -8.63 -11.27
C ASP A 116 -3.34 -9.74 -11.34
N LYS A 117 -2.97 -10.97 -11.03
CA LYS A 117 -3.89 -12.12 -11.05
C LYS A 117 -4.61 -12.28 -9.72
N ARG A 118 -4.25 -11.52 -8.69
CA ARG A 118 -4.71 -11.70 -7.31
C ARG A 118 -5.68 -10.61 -6.90
N ASP A 119 -6.90 -11.00 -6.55
CA ASP A 119 -7.91 -10.08 -6.03
C ASP A 119 -7.46 -9.31 -4.78
N LEU A 120 -6.62 -9.92 -3.94
CA LEU A 120 -6.06 -9.21 -2.77
C LEU A 120 -5.24 -7.98 -3.18
N ILE A 121 -4.55 -8.01 -4.32
CA ILE A 121 -3.83 -6.85 -4.84
C ILE A 121 -4.81 -5.83 -5.42
N HIS A 122 -5.81 -6.27 -6.18
CA HIS A 122 -6.86 -5.38 -6.70
C HIS A 122 -7.62 -4.65 -5.59
N LYS A 123 -7.90 -5.31 -4.46
CA LYS A 123 -8.48 -4.69 -3.27
C LYS A 123 -7.56 -3.63 -2.67
N ALA A 124 -6.25 -3.89 -2.59
CA ALA A 124 -5.28 -2.90 -2.08
C ALA A 124 -5.16 -1.69 -3.00
N VAL A 125 -5.05 -1.89 -4.32
CA VAL A 125 -5.00 -0.80 -5.29
C VAL A 125 -6.29 0.02 -5.25
N GLY A 126 -7.45 -0.65 -5.28
CA GLY A 126 -8.74 0.03 -5.20
C GLY A 126 -8.92 0.78 -3.88
N TRP A 127 -8.42 0.23 -2.77
CA TRP A 127 -8.37 0.95 -1.49
C TRP A 127 -7.50 2.21 -1.59
N MET A 128 -6.28 2.14 -2.10
CA MET A 128 -5.43 3.34 -2.19
C MET A 128 -6.00 4.39 -3.13
N LEU A 129 -6.61 4.00 -4.25
CA LEU A 129 -7.35 4.92 -5.13
C LEU A 129 -8.54 5.58 -4.41
N ARG A 130 -9.28 4.81 -3.58
CA ARG A 130 -10.32 5.36 -2.72
C ARG A 130 -9.76 6.38 -1.72
N GLU A 131 -8.59 6.13 -1.13
CA GLU A 131 -7.94 7.09 -0.23
C GLU A 131 -7.48 8.36 -0.96
N VAL A 132 -7.00 8.26 -2.21
CA VAL A 132 -6.77 9.43 -3.08
C VAL A 132 -8.07 10.20 -3.26
N GLY A 133 -9.17 9.54 -3.62
CA GLY A 133 -10.47 10.19 -3.83
C GLY A 133 -11.05 10.87 -2.59
N LYS A 134 -10.75 10.37 -1.40
CA LYS A 134 -11.12 11.03 -0.13
C LYS A 134 -10.38 12.35 0.07
N LYS A 135 -9.15 12.46 -0.45
CA LYS A 135 -8.34 13.68 -0.38
C LYS A 135 -8.68 14.63 -1.52
N ASP A 136 -8.79 14.10 -2.73
CA ASP A 136 -9.13 14.85 -3.94
C ASP A 136 -9.93 13.97 -4.92
N GLU A 137 -11.25 14.22 -4.97
CA GLU A 137 -12.16 13.52 -5.89
C GLU A 137 -11.80 13.78 -7.36
N ARG A 138 -11.28 14.97 -7.69
CA ARG A 138 -10.94 15.34 -9.08
C ARG A 138 -9.78 14.50 -9.58
N VAL A 139 -8.75 14.32 -8.76
CA VAL A 139 -7.59 13.47 -9.08
C VAL A 139 -8.02 12.02 -9.32
N LEU A 140 -8.85 11.45 -8.43
CA LEU A 140 -9.38 10.10 -8.62
C LEU A 140 -10.18 10.00 -9.93
N ARG A 141 -11.05 10.96 -10.22
CA ARG A 141 -11.88 10.92 -11.43
C ARG A 141 -11.06 11.06 -12.70
N GLN A 142 -10.06 11.94 -12.74
CA GLN A 142 -9.15 12.04 -13.89
C GLN A 142 -8.45 10.70 -14.16
N PHE A 143 -8.02 10.01 -13.09
CA PHE A 143 -7.44 8.67 -13.22
C PHE A 143 -8.46 7.65 -13.75
N LEU A 144 -9.68 7.63 -13.20
CA LEU A 144 -10.74 6.70 -13.61
C LEU A 144 -11.21 6.95 -15.04
N ASP A 145 -11.38 8.21 -15.44
CA ASP A 145 -11.83 8.59 -16.79
C ASP A 145 -10.85 8.05 -17.86
N LYS A 146 -9.55 8.00 -17.55
CA LYS A 146 -8.52 7.46 -18.44
C LYS A 146 -8.44 5.92 -18.42
N ASN A 147 -8.67 5.31 -17.25
CA ASN A 147 -8.25 3.92 -17.00
C ASN A 147 -9.38 2.93 -16.68
N ALA A 148 -10.59 3.38 -16.35
CA ALA A 148 -11.66 2.52 -15.82
C ALA A 148 -12.04 1.35 -16.73
N SER A 149 -11.91 1.50 -18.06
CA SER A 149 -12.18 0.42 -19.03
C SER A 149 -11.16 -0.73 -18.99
N LYS A 150 -9.97 -0.50 -18.42
CA LYS A 150 -8.89 -1.48 -18.28
C LYS A 150 -8.77 -2.03 -16.86
N MET A 151 -9.48 -1.44 -15.90
CA MET A 151 -9.37 -1.81 -14.49
C MET A 151 -10.12 -3.11 -14.21
N PRO A 152 -9.54 -4.03 -13.42
CA PRO A 152 -10.27 -5.16 -12.89
C PRO A 152 -11.50 -4.71 -12.10
N ARG A 153 -12.61 -5.44 -12.24
CA ARG A 153 -13.90 -5.09 -11.63
C ARG A 153 -13.82 -4.89 -10.11
N VAL A 154 -13.03 -5.72 -9.41
CA VAL A 154 -12.79 -5.59 -7.96
C VAL A 154 -12.10 -4.28 -7.63
N MET A 155 -11.03 -3.95 -8.37
CA MET A 155 -10.27 -2.71 -8.18
C MET A 155 -11.16 -1.49 -8.39
N LEU A 156 -11.95 -1.48 -9.47
CA LEU A 156 -12.85 -0.37 -9.79
C LEU A 156 -13.91 -0.18 -8.68
N ARG A 157 -14.57 -1.25 -8.25
CA ARG A 157 -15.60 -1.20 -7.21
C ARG A 157 -15.09 -0.61 -5.90
N TYR A 158 -13.89 -1.01 -5.47
CA TYR A 158 -13.26 -0.45 -4.26
C TYR A 158 -12.90 1.03 -4.45
N SER A 159 -12.38 1.40 -5.63
CA SER A 159 -11.97 2.78 -5.93
C SER A 159 -13.12 3.78 -5.86
N ILE A 160 -14.31 3.38 -6.33
CA ILE A 160 -15.48 4.27 -6.45
C ILE A 160 -16.42 4.23 -5.24
N GLU A 161 -16.13 3.44 -4.20
CA GLU A 161 -17.05 3.20 -3.08
C GLU A 161 -17.57 4.49 -2.43
N ARG A 162 -16.72 5.53 -2.36
CA ARG A 162 -17.04 6.83 -1.74
C ARG A 162 -17.58 7.88 -2.69
N LEU A 163 -17.69 7.57 -3.99
CA LEU A 163 -18.29 8.49 -4.95
C LEU A 163 -19.82 8.52 -4.80
N PRO A 164 -20.47 9.65 -5.11
CA PRO A 164 -21.92 9.73 -5.28
C PRO A 164 -22.45 8.63 -6.22
N GLU A 165 -23.65 8.13 -5.94
CA GLU A 165 -24.22 6.96 -6.62
C GLU A 165 -24.29 7.14 -8.14
N ASN A 166 -24.70 8.31 -8.62
CA ASN A 166 -24.76 8.63 -10.04
C ASN A 166 -23.40 8.47 -10.74
N LYS A 167 -22.31 8.94 -10.11
CA LYS A 167 -20.94 8.79 -10.62
C LYS A 167 -20.49 7.33 -10.57
N ARG A 168 -20.83 6.59 -9.50
CA ARG A 168 -20.51 5.16 -9.39
C ARG A 168 -21.14 4.35 -10.53
N ARG A 169 -22.43 4.55 -10.80
CA ARG A 169 -23.16 3.87 -11.88
C ARG A 169 -22.50 4.12 -13.24
N LYS A 170 -22.07 5.36 -13.52
CA LYS A 170 -21.35 5.71 -14.75
C LYS A 170 -20.09 4.86 -14.94
N TYR A 171 -19.23 4.74 -13.91
CA TYR A 171 -18.01 3.94 -14.02
C TYR A 171 -18.30 2.43 -14.09
N LEU A 172 -19.31 1.94 -13.39
CA LEU A 172 -19.69 0.53 -13.44
C LEU A 172 -20.23 0.08 -14.80
N GLN A 173 -20.74 1.00 -15.62
CA GLN A 173 -21.17 0.72 -16.99
C GLN A 173 -20.01 0.66 -18.00
N ILE A 174 -18.86 1.26 -17.67
CA ILE A 174 -17.67 1.28 -18.53
C ILE A 174 -16.90 -0.04 -18.44
N CYS A 175 -16.83 -0.62 -17.24
CA CYS A 175 -16.16 -1.90 -17.00
C CYS A 175 -17.12 -3.05 -17.29
N LYS A 176 -16.96 -3.70 -18.45
CA LYS A 176 -17.69 -4.93 -18.80
C LYS A 176 -17.24 -6.09 -17.91
#